data_AF-A0A7K2A6Z8-F1
#
_entry.id   AF-A0A7K2A6Z8-F1
#
_cell.length_a   1.000
_cell.length_b   1.000
_cell.length_c   1.000
_cell.angle_alpha   90.00
_cell.angle_beta   90.00
_cell.angle_gamma   90.00
#
_symmetry.space_group_name_H-M   'P 1'
#
loop_
_entity.id
_entity.type
_entity.pdbx_description
1 polymer ?
#
loop_
_entity_poly.entity_id
_entity_poly.type
_entity_poly.pdbx_seq_one_letter_code
_entity_poly.pdbx_strand_id
1 'polypeptide(L)'
;MADMTDALPLDLPEADPAGDGDNITDWALEQFQERYGAEITKDDIWEYVYGVMHAPDWRERYRHDLQRNLPRIPLADDFEAFRSAGRELMDLHIGYETVGEWRVECQVDGETDEGDAEDGAYRIEARMRWSKRQDKTEDRSVLLVNSRCRLVDIPQEAHDYTVSGRSPLQWAIDSLRVKHDKASGIVDDPNGWHVWADEPFNLIRHLRRLVTVSVETARIVGGLPPSLPERDTDD
;
A
#
# COMPACT_ATOMS: atom_id res chain seq x y z
N MET A 1 2.37 25.85 -24.16
CA MET A 1 2.39 26.07 -22.70
C MET A 1 1.05 25.59 -22.21
N ALA A 2 1.01 24.51 -21.41
CA ALA A 2 -0.26 24.01 -20.90
C ALA A 2 -0.87 25.06 -19.98
N ASP A 3 -2.10 25.47 -20.28
CA ASP A 3 -2.89 26.35 -19.41
C ASP A 3 -3.04 25.67 -18.04
N MET A 4 -2.82 26.46 -16.99
CA MET A 4 -2.52 26.02 -15.62
C MET A 4 -3.76 26.06 -14.72
N THR A 5 -4.95 25.98 -15.29
CA THR A 5 -6.22 26.32 -14.63
C THR A 5 -6.89 25.14 -13.90
N ASP A 6 -6.51 23.89 -14.16
CA ASP A 6 -7.22 22.69 -13.63
C ASP A 6 -6.50 21.94 -12.49
N ALA A 7 -5.56 22.58 -11.79
CA ALA A 7 -4.78 21.92 -10.73
C ALA A 7 -4.78 22.73 -9.43
N LEU A 8 -5.39 22.18 -8.38
CA LEU A 8 -5.41 22.81 -7.06
C LEU A 8 -4.02 22.67 -6.39
N PRO A 9 -3.40 23.79 -5.95
CA PRO A 9 -2.21 23.73 -5.10
C PRO A 9 -2.60 23.26 -3.69
N LEU A 10 -1.97 22.19 -3.22
CA LEU A 10 -2.02 21.77 -1.81
C LEU A 10 -1.11 22.68 -0.97
N ASP A 11 -1.40 23.99 -0.91
CA ASP A 11 -0.85 24.84 0.15
C ASP A 11 -1.62 24.50 1.44
N LEU A 12 -1.16 23.44 2.12
CA LEU A 12 -1.61 23.10 3.45
C LEU A 12 -1.24 24.28 4.37
N PRO A 13 -2.20 24.94 5.03
CA PRO A 13 -1.85 25.94 6.04
C PRO A 13 -0.97 25.30 7.12
N GLU A 14 -0.09 26.09 7.76
CA GLU A 14 0.60 25.67 8.98
C GLU A 14 -0.47 25.24 9.98
N ALA A 15 -0.66 23.93 10.14
CA ALA A 15 -1.63 23.37 11.07
C ALA A 15 -1.24 23.83 12.49
N ASP A 16 -2.15 24.52 13.17
CA ASP A 16 -2.05 24.74 14.61
C ASP A 16 -2.23 23.36 15.28
N PRO A 17 -1.17 22.77 15.87
CA PRO A 17 -1.15 21.35 16.21
C PRO A 17 -2.00 20.99 17.45
N ALA A 18 -2.97 21.82 17.83
CA ALA A 18 -3.70 21.72 19.09
C ALA A 18 -5.25 21.81 18.99
N GLY A 19 -5.84 21.87 17.79
CA GLY A 19 -7.30 21.98 17.63
C GLY A 19 -7.95 20.83 16.85
N ASP A 20 -9.19 20.47 17.22
CA ASP A 20 -10.10 19.54 16.50
C ASP A 20 -10.64 20.15 15.17
N GLY A 21 -9.81 20.90 14.43
CA GLY A 21 -10.22 21.61 13.21
C GLY A 21 -9.97 20.79 11.93
N ASP A 22 -10.81 21.01 10.90
CA ASP A 22 -10.62 20.41 9.58
C ASP A 22 -9.41 21.01 8.85
N ASN A 23 -8.52 20.16 8.36
CA ASN A 23 -7.37 20.57 7.54
C ASN A 23 -7.71 20.81 6.06
N ILE A 24 -8.92 20.45 5.63
CA ILE A 24 -9.44 20.82 4.31
C ILE A 24 -10.09 22.19 4.44
N THR A 25 -9.55 23.16 3.71
CA THR A 25 -10.00 24.56 3.77
C THR A 25 -11.39 24.70 3.16
N ASP A 26 -12.16 25.67 3.64
CA ASP A 26 -13.48 25.98 3.08
C ASP A 26 -13.37 26.43 1.61
N TRP A 27 -12.26 27.10 1.26
CA TRP A 27 -11.97 27.43 -0.13
C TRP A 27 -11.86 26.17 -1.01
N ALA A 28 -11.13 25.14 -0.58
CA ALA A 28 -11.04 23.90 -1.35
C ALA A 28 -12.42 23.23 -1.47
N LEU A 29 -13.19 23.21 -0.39
CA LEU A 29 -14.56 22.70 -0.40
C LEU A 29 -15.44 23.43 -1.44
N GLU A 30 -15.39 24.76 -1.48
CA GLU A 30 -16.11 25.58 -2.46
C GLU A 30 -15.73 25.19 -3.90
N GLN A 31 -14.45 25.03 -4.21
CA GLN A 31 -14.01 24.63 -5.56
C GLN A 31 -14.54 23.25 -5.97
N PHE A 32 -14.53 22.29 -5.06
CA PHE A 32 -15.09 20.96 -5.32
C PHE A 32 -16.62 21.01 -5.47
N GLN A 33 -17.31 21.79 -4.65
CA GLN A 33 -18.76 21.95 -4.73
C GLN A 33 -19.21 22.67 -6.01
N GLU A 34 -18.44 23.65 -6.48
CA GLU A 34 -18.67 24.32 -7.77
C GLU A 34 -18.55 23.34 -8.95
N ARG A 35 -17.59 22.40 -8.90
CA ARG A 35 -17.35 21.43 -9.97
C ARG A 35 -18.30 20.23 -9.95
N TYR A 36 -18.58 19.69 -8.76
CA TYR A 36 -19.23 18.37 -8.60
C TYR A 36 -20.59 18.41 -7.91
N GLY A 37 -20.94 19.47 -7.19
CA GLY A 37 -22.24 19.61 -6.51
C GLY A 37 -22.11 20.04 -5.04
N ALA A 38 -23.15 20.70 -4.52
CA ALA A 38 -23.16 21.27 -3.17
C ALA A 38 -23.20 20.21 -2.05
N GLU A 39 -23.46 18.94 -2.39
CA GLU A 39 -23.47 17.81 -1.47
C GLU A 39 -22.08 17.31 -1.07
N ILE A 40 -21.03 17.71 -1.80
CA ILE A 40 -19.66 17.29 -1.50
C ILE A 40 -19.24 17.78 -0.11
N THR A 41 -18.67 16.88 0.67
CA THR A 41 -18.12 17.13 2.00
C THR A 41 -16.60 17.11 1.98
N LYS A 42 -15.97 17.58 3.07
CA LYS A 42 -14.51 17.53 3.23
C LYS A 42 -13.97 16.10 3.26
N ASP A 43 -14.70 15.15 3.86
CA ASP A 43 -14.33 13.73 3.85
C ASP A 43 -14.31 13.16 2.43
N ASP A 44 -15.28 13.54 1.59
CA ASP A 44 -15.31 13.12 0.18
C ASP A 44 -14.09 13.63 -0.60
N ILE A 45 -13.63 14.85 -0.29
CA ILE A 45 -12.40 15.42 -0.88
C ILE A 45 -11.18 14.62 -0.43
N TRP A 46 -11.09 14.25 0.84
CA TRP A 46 -9.98 13.44 1.36
C TRP A 46 -9.90 12.08 0.67
N GLU A 47 -11.04 11.39 0.54
CA GLU A 47 -11.16 10.13 -0.18
C GLU A 47 -10.78 10.29 -1.66
N TYR A 48 -11.33 11.30 -2.32
CA TYR A 48 -11.01 11.62 -3.72
C TYR A 48 -9.51 11.85 -3.94
N VAL A 49 -8.87 12.66 -3.10
CA VAL A 49 -7.42 12.94 -3.18
C VAL A 49 -6.64 11.63 -3.06
N TYR A 50 -7.02 10.75 -2.13
CA TYR A 50 -6.36 9.46 -1.96
C TYR A 50 -6.50 8.58 -3.22
N GLY A 51 -7.68 8.55 -3.84
CA GLY A 51 -7.90 7.84 -5.10
C GLY A 51 -7.04 8.38 -6.24
N VAL A 52 -7.01 9.70 -6.44
CA VAL A 52 -6.21 10.33 -7.51
C VAL A 52 -4.71 10.10 -7.33
N MET A 53 -4.21 10.11 -6.08
CA MET A 53 -2.79 9.81 -5.81
C MET A 53 -2.36 8.40 -6.21
N HIS A 54 -3.32 7.50 -6.43
CA HIS A 54 -3.10 6.14 -6.93
C HIS A 54 -3.34 6.01 -8.45
N ALA A 55 -3.86 7.03 -9.13
CA ALA A 55 -4.13 6.99 -10.56
C ALA A 55 -2.84 6.82 -11.39
N PRO A 56 -2.71 5.75 -12.22
CA PRO A 56 -1.48 5.48 -12.96
C PRO A 56 -1.10 6.58 -13.95
N ASP A 57 -2.08 7.17 -14.62
CA ASP A 57 -1.89 8.21 -15.63
C ASP A 57 -1.36 9.53 -15.04
N TRP A 58 -1.88 9.95 -13.88
CA TRP A 58 -1.36 11.12 -13.14
C TRP A 58 0.06 10.88 -12.64
N ARG A 59 0.32 9.72 -12.03
CA ARG A 59 1.65 9.37 -11.51
C ARG A 59 2.71 9.34 -12.61
N GLU A 60 2.37 8.81 -13.79
CA GLU A 60 3.29 8.76 -14.93
C GLU A 60 3.51 10.14 -15.53
N ARG A 61 2.43 10.89 -15.84
CA ARG A 61 2.53 12.20 -16.49
C ARG A 61 3.30 13.21 -15.64
N TYR A 62 3.09 13.20 -14.33
CA TYR A 62 3.72 14.15 -13.40
C TYR A 62 4.92 13.57 -12.64
N ARG A 63 5.43 12.39 -13.05
CA ARG A 63 6.58 11.71 -12.42
C ARG A 63 7.73 12.63 -12.04
N HIS A 64 8.11 13.54 -12.94
CA HIS A 64 9.23 14.46 -12.72
C HIS A 64 8.94 15.56 -11.71
N ASP A 65 7.70 16.06 -11.69
CA ASP A 65 7.27 17.10 -10.76
C ASP A 65 7.06 16.52 -9.36
N LEU A 66 6.46 15.33 -9.26
CA LEU A 66 6.25 14.62 -8.00
C LEU A 66 7.56 14.27 -7.27
N GLN A 67 8.68 14.22 -7.97
CA GLN A 67 10.00 14.02 -7.38
C GLN A 67 10.59 15.29 -6.75
N ARG A 68 10.06 16.47 -7.07
CA ARG A 68 10.70 17.76 -6.76
C ARG A 68 9.79 18.76 -6.04
N ASN A 69 8.48 18.62 -6.22
CA ASN A 69 7.47 19.57 -5.78
C ASN A 69 6.34 18.84 -5.05
N LEU A 70 5.58 19.58 -4.25
CA LEU A 70 4.34 19.07 -3.68
C LEU A 70 3.35 18.68 -4.79
N PRO A 71 2.61 17.57 -4.63
CA PRO A 71 1.64 17.13 -5.60
C PRO A 71 0.55 18.17 -5.80
N ARG A 72 0.08 18.30 -7.05
CA ARG A 72 -1.10 19.07 -7.41
C ARG A 72 -2.17 18.10 -7.87
N ILE A 73 -3.36 18.21 -7.30
CA ILE A 73 -4.43 17.25 -7.52
C ILE A 73 -5.34 17.78 -8.64
N PRO A 74 -5.51 17.04 -9.75
CA PRO A 74 -6.46 17.40 -10.80
C PRO A 74 -7.91 17.26 -10.32
N LEU A 75 -8.80 18.02 -10.96
CA LEU A 75 -10.25 17.83 -10.87
C LEU A 75 -10.70 16.92 -12.04
N ALA A 76 -10.67 15.61 -11.81
CA ALA A 76 -11.01 14.57 -12.77
C ALA A 76 -12.51 14.56 -13.10
N ASP A 77 -12.86 14.09 -14.30
CA ASP A 77 -14.25 14.09 -14.75
C ASP A 77 -15.16 13.16 -13.92
N ASP A 78 -14.62 12.01 -13.46
CA ASP A 78 -15.37 11.02 -12.68
C ASP A 78 -14.99 11.07 -11.18
N PHE A 79 -15.51 12.09 -10.48
CA PHE A 79 -15.26 12.29 -9.06
C PHE A 79 -15.60 11.07 -8.20
N GLU A 80 -16.77 10.45 -8.43
CA GLU A 80 -17.26 9.35 -7.60
C GLU A 80 -16.39 8.10 -7.76
N ALA A 81 -15.88 7.81 -8.98
CA ALA A 81 -14.94 6.71 -9.16
C ALA A 81 -13.67 6.88 -8.31
N PHE A 82 -13.08 8.08 -8.29
CA PHE A 82 -11.89 8.36 -7.49
C PHE A 82 -12.17 8.39 -6.00
N ARG A 83 -13.30 8.98 -5.58
CA ARG A 83 -13.72 8.99 -4.18
C ARG A 83 -13.97 7.57 -3.66
N SER A 84 -14.75 6.77 -4.38
CA SER A 84 -15.06 5.39 -3.99
C SER A 84 -13.80 4.52 -3.92
N ALA A 85 -12.92 4.62 -4.92
CA ALA A 85 -11.64 3.91 -4.90
C ALA A 85 -10.74 4.38 -3.76
N GLY A 86 -10.69 5.68 -3.50
CA GLY A 86 -9.94 6.26 -2.40
C GLY A 86 -10.40 5.76 -1.03
N ARG A 87 -11.72 5.73 -0.78
CA ARG A 87 -12.31 5.14 0.43
C ARG A 87 -11.90 3.67 0.59
N GLU A 88 -12.09 2.86 -0.46
CA GLU A 88 -11.76 1.42 -0.42
C GLU A 88 -10.26 1.20 -0.13
N LEU A 89 -9.38 1.99 -0.76
CA LEU A 89 -7.95 1.94 -0.52
C LEU A 89 -7.57 2.38 0.89
N MET A 90 -8.21 3.42 1.43
CA MET A 90 -7.98 3.88 2.80
C MET A 90 -8.36 2.81 3.82
N ASP A 91 -9.56 2.23 3.69
CA ASP A 91 -10.03 1.16 4.57
C ASP A 91 -9.06 -0.03 4.54
N LEU A 92 -8.60 -0.42 3.35
CA LEU A 92 -7.65 -1.51 3.15
C LEU A 92 -6.28 -1.21 3.77
N HIS A 93 -5.74 -0.02 3.56
CA HIS A 93 -4.40 0.35 4.02
C HIS A 93 -4.33 0.67 5.51
N ILE A 94 -5.36 1.29 6.09
CA ILE A 94 -5.46 1.49 7.54
C ILE A 94 -5.68 0.13 8.23
N GLY A 95 -6.52 -0.72 7.64
CA GLY A 95 -6.84 -2.06 8.15
C GLY A 95 -5.81 -3.14 7.82
N TYR A 96 -4.63 -2.83 7.27
CA TYR A 96 -3.71 -3.82 6.67
C TYR A 96 -3.34 -5.01 7.58
N GLU A 97 -3.38 -4.83 8.90
CA GLU A 97 -3.10 -5.88 9.90
C GLU A 97 -4.29 -6.79 10.21
N THR A 98 -5.51 -6.34 9.90
CA THR A 98 -6.78 -6.98 10.27
C THR A 98 -7.63 -7.39 9.07
N VAL A 99 -7.23 -7.05 7.83
CA VAL A 99 -7.90 -7.52 6.62
C VAL A 99 -7.98 -9.06 6.56
N GLY A 100 -8.89 -9.58 5.74
CA GLY A 100 -8.96 -11.01 5.47
C GLY A 100 -7.66 -11.56 4.88
N GLU A 101 -7.30 -12.78 5.26
CA GLU A 101 -6.09 -13.46 4.76
C GLU A 101 -6.30 -13.94 3.31
N TRP A 102 -5.31 -13.69 2.45
CA TRP A 102 -5.26 -14.32 1.14
C TRP A 102 -4.91 -15.79 1.31
N ARG A 103 -5.56 -16.67 0.53
CA ARG A 103 -5.31 -18.10 0.56
C ARG A 103 -4.01 -18.45 -0.17
N VAL A 104 -2.87 -18.08 0.42
CA VAL A 104 -1.56 -18.66 0.09
C VAL A 104 -1.28 -19.82 1.03
N GLU A 105 -0.82 -20.93 0.47
CA GLU A 105 -0.54 -22.13 1.25
C GLU A 105 0.75 -21.94 2.07
N CYS A 106 0.68 -22.25 3.36
CA CYS A 106 1.86 -22.36 4.22
C CYS A 106 2.29 -23.83 4.24
N GLN A 107 3.58 -24.08 4.00
CA GLN A 107 4.18 -25.39 4.14
C GLN A 107 5.26 -25.38 5.20
N VAL A 108 5.20 -26.35 6.10
CA VAL A 108 6.23 -26.63 7.10
C VAL A 108 6.80 -28.01 6.83
N ASP A 109 8.13 -28.11 6.68
CA ASP A 109 8.83 -29.36 6.39
C ASP A 109 8.33 -30.12 5.15
N GLY A 110 7.66 -29.41 4.24
CA GLY A 110 7.15 -29.92 2.98
C GLY A 110 5.67 -30.34 2.99
N GLU A 111 4.99 -30.21 4.12
CA GLU A 111 3.57 -30.51 4.27
C GLU A 111 2.77 -29.22 4.51
N THR A 112 1.54 -29.18 4.02
CA THR A 112 0.62 -28.06 4.28
C THR A 112 0.37 -27.94 5.79
N ASP A 113 0.45 -26.72 6.31
CA ASP A 113 0.29 -26.43 7.73
C ASP A 113 -0.55 -25.16 7.92
N GLU A 114 -1.49 -25.21 8.88
CA GLU A 114 -2.38 -24.11 9.25
C GLU A 114 -2.20 -23.70 10.72
N GLY A 115 -0.96 -23.79 11.23
CA GLY A 115 -0.59 -23.39 12.59
C GLY A 115 -0.48 -24.56 13.57
N ASP A 116 -0.35 -25.80 13.09
CA ASP A 116 -0.31 -27.01 13.92
C ASP A 116 1.13 -27.43 14.27
N ALA A 117 2.12 -27.05 13.47
CA ALA A 117 3.53 -27.29 13.77
C ALA A 117 4.01 -26.49 14.99
N GLU A 118 5.14 -26.89 15.59
CA GLU A 118 5.66 -26.19 16.75
C GLU A 118 6.01 -24.72 16.47
N ASP A 119 5.86 -23.86 17.48
CA ASP A 119 6.11 -22.42 17.43
C ASP A 119 7.40 -22.00 16.73
N GLY A 120 8.47 -22.79 16.91
CA GLY A 120 9.77 -22.55 16.29
C GLY A 120 9.75 -22.62 14.75
N ALA A 121 8.79 -23.34 14.16
CA ALA A 121 8.69 -23.55 12.72
C ALA A 121 8.41 -22.25 11.95
N TYR A 122 7.76 -21.26 12.56
CA TYR A 122 7.36 -20.01 11.89
C TYR A 122 8.31 -18.83 12.13
N ARG A 123 9.26 -18.97 13.07
CA ARG A 123 10.11 -17.85 13.52
C ARG A 123 11.03 -17.34 12.40
N ILE A 124 11.22 -16.02 12.37
CA ILE A 124 12.20 -15.36 11.51
C ILE A 124 13.56 -15.42 12.19
N GLU A 125 14.36 -16.42 11.82
CA GLU A 125 15.75 -16.54 12.31
C GLU A 125 16.72 -15.66 11.50
N ALA A 126 16.40 -15.46 10.22
CA ALA A 126 17.21 -14.70 9.27
C ALA A 126 16.29 -13.98 8.27
N ARG A 127 16.86 -13.08 7.46
CA ARG A 127 16.11 -12.41 6.39
C ARG A 127 15.44 -13.45 5.48
N MET A 128 14.11 -13.34 5.36
CA MET A 128 13.27 -14.10 4.43
C MET A 128 13.72 -13.88 2.98
N ARG A 129 13.40 -14.80 2.07
CA ARG A 129 13.90 -14.74 0.68
C ARG A 129 12.90 -15.32 -0.30
N TRP A 130 12.82 -14.73 -1.49
CA TRP A 130 12.20 -15.40 -2.62
C TRP A 130 12.96 -16.68 -2.95
N SER A 131 12.23 -17.72 -3.36
CA SER A 131 12.87 -18.92 -3.90
C SER A 131 13.53 -18.62 -5.25
N LYS A 132 14.23 -19.61 -5.82
CA LYS A 132 14.93 -19.45 -7.10
C LYS A 132 14.46 -20.47 -8.10
N ARG A 133 14.30 -20.03 -9.35
CA ARG A 133 14.08 -20.90 -10.51
C ARG A 133 15.38 -21.62 -10.90
N GLN A 134 15.27 -22.57 -11.83
CA GLN A 134 16.42 -23.33 -12.35
C GLN A 134 17.49 -22.43 -12.99
N ASP A 135 17.07 -21.34 -13.63
CA ASP A 135 17.94 -20.34 -14.24
C ASP A 135 18.54 -19.32 -13.23
N LYS A 136 18.32 -19.55 -11.92
CA LYS A 136 18.76 -18.73 -10.78
C LYS A 136 18.07 -17.37 -10.66
N THR A 137 17.04 -17.08 -11.45
CA THR A 137 16.17 -15.91 -11.25
C THR A 137 15.26 -16.11 -10.04
N GLU A 138 14.76 -15.01 -9.46
CA GLU A 138 13.81 -15.08 -8.35
C GLU A 138 12.47 -15.68 -8.80
N ASP A 139 11.95 -16.62 -8.01
CA ASP A 139 10.58 -17.09 -8.12
C ASP A 139 9.74 -16.46 -7.01
N ARG A 140 8.97 -15.45 -7.38
CA ARG A 140 8.12 -14.67 -6.46
C ARG A 140 6.77 -15.32 -6.15
N SER A 141 6.53 -16.53 -6.65
CA SER A 141 5.39 -17.35 -6.21
C SER A 141 5.66 -18.06 -4.87
N VAL A 142 6.92 -18.12 -4.43
CA VAL A 142 7.31 -18.82 -3.20
C VAL A 142 8.22 -17.94 -2.34
N LEU A 143 7.75 -17.64 -1.13
CA LEU A 143 8.50 -16.94 -0.10
C LEU A 143 9.03 -17.94 0.93
N LEU A 144 10.35 -18.02 1.07
CA LEU A 144 11.02 -18.79 2.11
C LEU A 144 11.07 -17.94 3.38
N VAL A 145 10.30 -18.33 4.39
CA VAL A 145 10.27 -17.64 5.69
C VAL A 145 11.51 -18.03 6.50
N ASN A 146 11.78 -19.33 6.60
CA ASN A 146 12.99 -19.89 7.20
C ASN A 146 13.34 -21.24 6.52
N SER A 147 14.12 -22.09 7.18
CA SER A 147 14.53 -23.41 6.65
C SER A 147 13.40 -24.44 6.58
N ARG A 148 12.33 -24.25 7.35
CA ARG A 148 11.20 -25.18 7.49
C ARG A 148 9.92 -24.64 6.87
N CYS A 149 9.62 -23.36 7.11
CA CYS A 149 8.41 -22.69 6.68
C CYS A 149 8.60 -21.92 5.35
N ARG A 150 7.64 -22.10 4.45
CA ARG A 150 7.50 -21.33 3.21
C ARG A 150 6.04 -21.03 2.90
N LEU A 151 5.79 -19.90 2.27
CA LEU A 151 4.52 -19.57 1.63
C LEU A 151 4.64 -19.84 0.14
N VAL A 152 3.68 -20.59 -0.42
CA VAL A 152 3.62 -20.94 -1.84
C VAL A 152 2.34 -20.40 -2.48
N ASP A 153 2.29 -20.43 -3.82
CA ASP A 153 1.18 -19.95 -4.63
C ASP A 153 0.82 -18.47 -4.40
N ILE A 154 1.84 -17.63 -4.15
CA ILE A 154 1.67 -16.18 -4.10
C ILE A 154 1.33 -15.69 -5.52
N PRO A 155 0.17 -15.01 -5.72
CA PRO A 155 -0.24 -14.53 -7.03
C PRO A 155 0.71 -13.46 -7.58
N GLN A 156 0.80 -13.36 -8.91
CA GLN A 156 1.70 -12.39 -9.56
C GLN A 156 1.28 -10.95 -9.24
N GLU A 157 -0.01 -10.71 -9.15
CA GLU A 157 -0.67 -9.44 -8.86
C GLU A 157 -0.24 -8.86 -7.51
N ALA A 158 0.19 -9.70 -6.55
CA ALA A 158 0.71 -9.26 -5.26
C ALA A 158 2.01 -8.45 -5.37
N HIS A 159 2.62 -8.39 -6.56
CA HIS A 159 3.86 -7.63 -6.82
C HIS A 159 3.63 -6.35 -7.61
N ASP A 160 2.41 -6.12 -8.09
CA ASP A 160 2.09 -4.98 -8.98
C ASP A 160 1.93 -3.68 -8.19
N TYR A 161 1.38 -3.75 -6.98
CA TYR A 161 1.34 -2.62 -6.06
C TYR A 161 2.69 -2.42 -5.35
N THR A 162 3.22 -1.20 -5.42
CA THR A 162 4.48 -0.85 -4.74
C THR A 162 4.40 0.48 -4.00
N VAL A 163 5.05 0.51 -2.83
CA VAL A 163 5.27 1.71 -2.02
C VAL A 163 6.78 1.96 -1.99
N SER A 164 7.23 3.09 -2.52
CA SER A 164 8.66 3.43 -2.64
C SER A 164 9.49 2.35 -3.36
N GLY A 165 8.92 1.75 -4.41
CA GLY A 165 9.57 0.76 -5.27
C GLY A 165 9.64 -0.66 -4.70
N ARG A 166 8.93 -0.95 -3.61
CA ARG A 166 8.84 -2.29 -3.01
C ARG A 166 7.37 -2.68 -2.81
N SER A 167 7.04 -3.94 -3.09
CA SER A 167 5.73 -4.48 -2.71
C SER A 167 5.62 -4.59 -1.18
N PRO A 168 4.41 -4.66 -0.61
CA PRO A 168 4.21 -4.89 0.82
C PRO A 168 4.98 -6.12 1.35
N LEU A 169 4.98 -7.23 0.61
CA LEU A 169 5.78 -8.41 0.98
C LEU A 169 7.29 -8.14 0.91
N GLN A 170 7.76 -7.37 -0.07
CA GLN A 170 9.16 -6.98 -0.12
C GLN A 170 9.55 -6.09 1.07
N TRP A 171 8.66 -5.19 1.50
CA TRP A 171 8.83 -4.45 2.75
C TRP A 171 8.91 -5.37 3.97
N ALA A 172 8.05 -6.39 4.07
CA ALA A 172 8.13 -7.37 5.15
C ALA A 172 9.47 -8.13 5.14
N ILE A 173 9.95 -8.58 3.98
CA ILE A 173 11.27 -9.23 3.81
C ILE A 173 12.41 -8.33 4.30
N ASP A 174 12.31 -7.03 4.05
CA ASP A 174 13.36 -6.08 4.39
C ASP A 174 13.29 -5.63 5.85
N SER A 175 12.10 -5.45 6.39
CA SER A 175 11.89 -4.92 7.73
C SER A 175 11.93 -6.00 8.80
N LEU A 176 11.26 -7.14 8.56
CA LEU A 176 11.11 -8.23 9.51
C LEU A 176 12.33 -9.15 9.43
N ARG A 177 13.37 -8.79 10.19
CA ARG A 177 14.57 -9.59 10.40
C ARG A 177 15.18 -9.23 11.74
N VAL A 178 15.82 -10.19 12.39
CA VAL A 178 16.61 -9.91 13.60
C VAL A 178 17.78 -8.98 13.23
N LYS A 179 17.88 -7.83 13.91
CA LYS A 179 18.98 -6.86 13.73
C LYS A 179 19.66 -6.63 15.07
N HIS A 180 20.99 -6.61 15.04
CA HIS A 180 21.83 -6.27 16.18
C HIS A 180 22.53 -4.95 15.91
N ASP A 181 22.21 -3.93 16.70
CA ASP A 181 22.96 -2.68 16.66
C ASP A 181 24.20 -2.81 17.57
N LYS A 182 25.39 -2.82 16.97
CA LYS A 182 26.65 -3.06 17.70
C LYS A 182 27.00 -1.93 18.67
N ALA A 183 26.54 -0.71 18.41
CA ALA A 183 26.90 0.47 19.20
C ALA A 183 26.09 0.55 20.49
N SER A 184 24.78 0.32 20.40
CA SER A 184 23.84 0.35 21.53
C SER A 184 23.67 -1.00 22.22
N GLY A 185 23.98 -2.11 21.52
CA GLY A 185 23.69 -3.47 21.98
C GLY A 185 22.23 -3.87 21.88
N ILE A 186 21.36 -3.02 21.32
CA ILE A 186 19.93 -3.29 21.17
C ILE A 186 19.71 -4.35 20.08
N VAL A 187 18.83 -5.30 20.38
CA VAL A 187 18.36 -6.34 19.46
C VAL A 187 16.93 -6.01 19.05
N ASP A 188 16.73 -5.77 17.76
CA ASP A 188 15.43 -5.63 17.11
C ASP A 188 15.05 -7.02 16.57
N ASP A 189 14.23 -7.75 17.34
CA ASP A 189 13.74 -9.09 16.99
C ASP A 189 12.23 -9.04 16.70
N PRO A 190 11.80 -9.22 15.44
CA PRO A 190 10.38 -9.20 15.10
C PRO A 190 9.59 -10.29 15.83
N ASN A 191 10.21 -11.44 16.16
CA ASN A 191 9.53 -12.55 16.83
C ASN A 191 9.16 -12.23 18.29
N GLY A 192 9.71 -11.15 18.86
CA GLY A 192 9.37 -10.66 20.20
C GLY A 192 8.18 -9.70 20.23
N TRP A 193 7.61 -9.35 19.07
CA TRP A 193 6.44 -8.49 19.02
C TRP A 193 5.23 -9.24 19.60
N HIS A 194 4.53 -8.63 20.56
CA HIS A 194 3.43 -9.24 21.34
C HIS A 194 2.41 -10.03 20.51
N VAL A 195 2.09 -9.59 19.29
CA VAL A 195 1.14 -10.28 18.39
C VAL A 195 1.64 -11.66 17.93
N TRP A 196 2.96 -11.83 17.80
CA TRP A 196 3.61 -13.05 17.28
C TRP A 196 4.36 -13.81 18.36
N ALA A 197 4.68 -13.17 19.48
CA ALA A 197 5.39 -13.80 20.58
C ALA A 197 4.55 -14.91 21.22
N ASP A 198 3.24 -14.67 21.39
CA ASP A 198 2.31 -15.63 22.00
C ASP A 198 1.71 -16.63 20.99
N GLU A 199 1.66 -16.25 19.71
CA GLU A 199 1.14 -17.11 18.63
C GLU A 199 1.96 -16.86 17.34
N PRO A 200 3.09 -17.57 17.15
CA PRO A 200 4.01 -17.30 16.04
C PRO A 200 3.40 -17.47 14.65
N PHE A 201 2.35 -18.29 14.52
CA PHE A 201 1.62 -18.42 13.26
C PHE A 201 0.93 -17.11 12.83
N ASN A 202 0.70 -16.16 13.75
CA ASN A 202 0.18 -14.83 13.38
C ASN A 202 1.13 -14.04 12.47
N LEU A 203 2.42 -14.37 12.43
CA LEU A 203 3.32 -13.84 11.41
C LEU A 203 2.91 -14.33 10.01
N ILE A 204 2.61 -15.61 9.87
CA ILE A 204 2.17 -16.20 8.60
C ILE A 204 0.86 -15.55 8.15
N ARG A 205 -0.10 -15.42 9.07
CA ARG A 205 -1.34 -14.67 8.82
C ARG A 205 -1.08 -13.23 8.40
N HIS A 206 -0.14 -12.54 9.02
CA HIS A 206 0.23 -11.18 8.62
C HIS A 206 0.77 -11.14 7.18
N LEU A 207 1.67 -12.06 6.80
CA LEU A 207 2.16 -12.16 5.42
C LEU A 207 1.00 -12.45 4.43
N ARG A 208 0.04 -13.32 4.79
CA ARG A 208 -1.18 -13.58 4.01
C ARG A 208 -2.03 -12.31 3.82
N ARG A 209 -2.15 -11.48 4.86
CA ARG A 209 -2.86 -10.19 4.78
C ARG A 209 -2.14 -9.20 3.87
N LEU A 210 -0.82 -9.14 3.91
CA LEU A 210 -0.05 -8.31 2.98
C LEU A 210 -0.24 -8.74 1.52
N VAL A 211 -0.44 -10.04 1.24
CA VAL A 211 -0.85 -10.50 -0.10
C VAL A 211 -2.21 -9.91 -0.47
N THR A 212 -3.22 -10.02 0.42
CA THR A 212 -4.56 -9.43 0.19
C THR A 212 -4.46 -7.94 -0.13
N VAL A 213 -3.78 -7.18 0.72
CA VAL A 213 -3.60 -5.73 0.51
C VAL A 213 -2.98 -5.46 -0.85
N SER A 214 -1.94 -6.22 -1.22
CA SER A 214 -1.27 -6.00 -2.51
C SER A 214 -2.18 -6.26 -3.70
N VAL A 215 -2.90 -7.40 -3.69
CA VAL A 215 -3.78 -7.81 -4.80
C VAL A 215 -5.01 -6.91 -4.90
N GLU A 216 -5.66 -6.61 -3.78
CA GLU A 216 -6.84 -5.75 -3.76
C GLU A 216 -6.49 -4.32 -4.15
N THR A 217 -5.37 -3.77 -3.68
CA THR A 217 -4.90 -2.45 -4.14
C THR A 217 -4.63 -2.45 -5.64
N ALA A 218 -3.95 -3.47 -6.18
CA ALA A 218 -3.71 -3.58 -7.61
C ALA A 218 -5.02 -3.64 -8.40
N ARG A 219 -6.02 -4.39 -7.92
CA ARG A 219 -7.36 -4.47 -8.51
C ARG A 219 -8.07 -3.12 -8.54
N ILE A 220 -8.11 -2.40 -7.41
CA ILE A 220 -8.78 -1.10 -7.30
C ILE A 220 -8.11 -0.09 -8.24
N VAL A 221 -6.77 -0.02 -8.21
CA VAL A 221 -6.00 0.91 -9.06
C VAL A 221 -6.17 0.58 -10.54
N GLY A 222 -6.20 -0.70 -10.90
CA GLY A 222 -6.44 -1.14 -12.27
C GLY A 222 -7.85 -0.84 -12.79
N GLY A 223 -8.81 -0.55 -11.91
CA GLY A 223 -10.17 -0.17 -12.24
C GLY A 223 -10.42 1.34 -12.33
N LEU A 224 -9.42 2.18 -12.01
CA LEU A 224 -9.57 3.63 -12.05
C LEU A 224 -9.72 4.15 -13.51
N PRO A 225 -10.62 5.12 -13.76
CA PRO A 225 -10.64 5.83 -15.04
C PRO A 225 -9.41 6.75 -15.16
N PRO A 226 -9.18 7.38 -16.34
CA PRO A 226 -8.21 8.46 -16.45
C PRO A 226 -8.53 9.59 -15.46
N SER A 227 -7.52 10.01 -14.70
CA SER A 227 -7.63 11.12 -13.72
C SER A 227 -7.40 12.48 -14.35
N LEU A 228 -6.93 12.49 -15.60
CA LEU A 228 -6.61 13.70 -16.35
C LEU A 228 -7.59 13.84 -17.51
N PRO A 229 -8.10 15.06 -17.76
CA PRO A 229 -8.91 15.31 -18.94
C PRO A 229 -8.11 14.98 -20.21
N GLU A 230 -8.81 14.42 -21.20
CA GLU A 230 -8.25 14.22 -22.53
C GLU A 230 -7.79 15.57 -23.07
N ARG A 231 -6.54 15.65 -23.55
CA ARG A 231 -6.11 16.86 -24.24
C ARG A 231 -6.78 16.83 -25.60
N ASP A 232 -7.55 17.88 -25.92
CA ASP A 232 -7.79 18.20 -27.32
C ASP A 232 -6.41 18.32 -27.98
N THR A 233 -6.09 17.36 -28.84
CA THR A 233 -4.94 17.44 -29.73
C THR A 233 -5.30 18.40 -30.85
N ASP A 234 -5.37 19.69 -30.52
CA ASP A 234 -5.38 20.75 -31.52
C ASP A 234 -4.12 21.61 -31.35
N ASP A 235 -3.36 21.65 -32.46
CA ASP A 235 -2.15 22.41 -32.83
C ASP A 235 -0.76 22.01 -32.28
#